data_AF-A0A3M9ZC27-F1
#
_entry.id   AF-A0A3M9ZC27-F1
#
_cell.length_a   1.000
_cell.length_b   1.000
_cell.length_c   1.000
_cell.angle_alpha   90.00
_cell.angle_beta   90.00
_cell.angle_gamma   90.00
#
_symmetry.space_group_name_H-M   'P 1'
#
loop_
_entity.id
_entity.type
_entity.pdbx_description
1 polymer ?
#
loop_
_entity_poly.entity_id
_entity_poly.type
_entity_poly.pdbx_seq_one_letter_code
_entity_poly.pdbx_strand_id
1 'polypeptide(L)'
;MTPTNITPTKQWIKSRELGRHHSLDALRRTDIPSGYLLSLPLPTHRCGRPAYAFFASAVSRHPGQPLQQQIPDRWLAIDAVTGHLLVYALTTVFPFGDTSTWNTVTIAPSPLQNEAYRLSEQTLDQMDRLSSDFFEGRMTEMQERRWMLELLQTLSAHQLLPQYRALAPDFFQWLES
;
A
#
# COMPACT_ATOMS: atom_id res chain seq x y z
N MET A 1 19.89 -10.91 42.33
CA MET A 1 19.18 -9.94 41.48
C MET A 1 19.20 -10.48 40.06
N THR A 2 18.09 -11.06 39.61
CA THR A 2 17.94 -11.56 38.23
C THR A 2 17.71 -10.37 37.30
N PRO A 3 18.44 -10.25 36.18
CA PRO A 3 18.20 -9.16 35.24
C PRO A 3 16.82 -9.37 34.59
N THR A 4 15.95 -8.38 34.75
CA THR A 4 14.68 -8.31 34.04
C THR A 4 15.00 -8.10 32.56
N ASN A 5 14.87 -9.17 31.76
CA ASN A 5 14.91 -9.07 30.31
C ASN A 5 13.70 -8.24 29.87
N ILE A 6 13.92 -6.95 29.62
CA ILE A 6 12.97 -6.10 28.93
C ILE A 6 13.06 -6.50 27.46
N THR A 7 12.20 -7.42 27.03
CA THR A 7 12.03 -7.70 25.60
C THR A 7 11.51 -6.41 24.97
N PRO A 8 12.24 -5.79 24.02
CA PRO A 8 11.75 -4.57 23.38
C PRO A 8 10.41 -4.89 22.70
N THR A 9 9.37 -4.13 23.05
CA THR A 9 8.07 -4.23 22.40
C THR A 9 8.27 -3.96 20.92
N LYS A 10 7.96 -4.95 20.08
CA LYS A 10 8.09 -4.83 18.63
C LYS A 10 7.18 -3.71 18.15
N GLN A 11 7.76 -2.59 17.74
CA GLN A 11 7.02 -1.45 17.23
C GLN A 11 7.00 -1.51 15.70
N TRP A 12 5.78 -1.54 15.14
CA TRP A 12 5.57 -1.48 13.71
C TRP A 12 5.52 -0.02 13.26
N ILE A 13 6.16 0.26 12.13
CA ILE A 13 5.97 1.52 11.41
C ILE A 13 4.52 1.59 10.97
N LYS A 14 3.93 2.77 11.10
CA LYS A 14 2.55 2.98 10.69
C LYS A 14 2.47 3.20 9.17
N SER A 15 1.47 2.61 8.54
CA SER A 15 1.17 2.81 7.11
C SER A 15 1.01 4.30 6.78
N ARG A 16 0.40 5.10 7.67
CA ARG A 16 0.29 6.56 7.48
C ARG A 16 1.63 7.29 7.47
N GLU A 17 2.64 6.80 8.21
CA GLU A 17 3.98 7.41 8.22
C GLU A 17 4.66 7.20 6.86
N LEU A 18 4.41 6.05 6.23
CA LEU A 18 4.87 5.75 4.88
C LEU A 18 4.05 6.50 3.82
N GLY A 19 2.73 6.57 3.99
CA GLY A 19 1.82 7.30 3.11
C GLY A 19 2.11 8.81 3.09
N ARG A 20 2.53 9.36 4.25
CA ARG A 20 2.82 10.79 4.46
C ARG A 20 4.29 11.18 4.28
N HIS A 21 4.99 10.53 3.36
CA HIS A 21 6.16 11.08 2.65
C HIS A 21 7.55 10.93 3.30
N HIS A 22 7.73 10.88 4.63
CA HIS A 22 9.07 11.02 5.21
C HIS A 22 10.08 9.88 4.94
N SER A 23 9.66 8.61 4.99
CA SER A 23 10.56 7.46 4.80
C SER A 23 10.83 7.12 3.33
N LEU A 24 9.99 7.61 2.42
CA LEU A 24 10.13 7.44 0.98
C LEU A 24 10.90 8.57 0.31
N ASP A 25 11.21 9.66 1.02
CA ASP A 25 11.80 10.86 0.42
C ASP A 25 13.16 10.62 -0.23
N ALA A 26 13.98 9.72 0.31
CA ALA A 26 15.25 9.34 -0.30
C ALA A 26 15.04 8.56 -1.62
N LEU A 27 14.20 7.52 -1.60
CA LEU A 27 13.82 6.71 -2.77
C LEU A 27 13.08 7.49 -3.85
N ARG A 28 12.24 8.45 -3.45
CA ARG A 28 11.48 9.31 -4.37
C ARG A 28 12.33 10.33 -5.10
N ARG A 29 13.45 10.77 -4.52
CA ARG A 29 14.31 11.78 -5.13
C ARG A 29 15.23 11.22 -6.21
N THR A 30 15.57 9.93 -6.14
CA THR A 30 16.51 9.31 -7.09
C THR A 30 15.88 8.26 -7.99
N ASP A 31 14.92 7.49 -7.48
CA ASP A 31 14.53 6.24 -8.15
C ASP A 31 13.12 6.27 -8.73
N ILE A 32 12.14 6.91 -8.07
CA ILE A 32 10.79 7.06 -8.65
C ILE A 32 10.76 8.30 -9.56
N PRO A 33 10.54 8.16 -10.88
CA PRO A 33 10.54 9.29 -11.79
C PRO A 33 9.48 10.33 -11.44
N SER A 34 9.76 11.59 -11.74
CA SER A 34 8.75 12.63 -11.68
C SER A 34 7.59 12.28 -12.63
N GLY A 35 6.36 12.49 -12.17
CA GLY A 35 5.16 12.11 -12.93
C GLY A 35 4.69 10.68 -12.68
N TYR A 36 5.19 10.00 -11.64
CA TYR A 36 4.63 8.73 -11.17
C TYR A 36 3.68 8.94 -10.00
N LEU A 37 2.65 8.09 -9.92
CA LEU A 37 1.82 7.90 -8.75
C LEU A 37 2.31 6.67 -8.01
N LEU A 38 2.37 6.77 -6.69
CA LEU A 38 2.63 5.64 -5.79
C LEU A 38 1.32 5.22 -5.14
N SER A 39 1.07 3.91 -5.09
CA SER A 39 -0.11 3.34 -4.43
C SER A 39 -0.10 3.56 -2.92
N LEU A 40 -1.20 3.22 -2.27
CA LEU A 40 -1.22 3.09 -0.81
C LEU A 40 -0.28 1.97 -0.37
N PRO A 41 0.36 2.09 0.81
CA PRO A 41 1.08 1.00 1.45
C PRO A 41 0.10 -0.12 1.80
N LEU A 42 0.32 -1.33 1.26
CA LEU A 42 -0.40 -2.52 1.70
C LEU A 42 0.50 -3.42 2.56
N PRO A 43 0.02 -3.88 3.74
CA PRO A 43 0.71 -4.90 4.52
C PRO A 43 0.95 -6.16 3.69
N THR A 44 2.11 -6.78 3.84
CA THR A 44 2.41 -8.07 3.21
C THR A 44 3.53 -8.82 3.94
N HIS A 45 3.56 -10.14 3.76
CA HIS A 45 4.61 -11.09 4.14
C HIS A 45 5.39 -11.62 2.93
N ARG A 46 5.10 -11.16 1.71
CA ARG A 46 5.74 -11.64 0.46
C ARG A 46 7.26 -11.58 0.45
N CYS A 47 7.86 -10.71 1.24
CA CYS A 47 9.31 -10.58 1.36
C CYS A 47 9.91 -11.49 2.45
N GLY A 48 9.18 -12.53 2.88
CA GLY A 48 9.56 -13.45 3.96
C GLY A 48 9.48 -12.82 5.36
N ARG A 49 8.97 -11.59 5.47
CA ARG A 49 8.83 -10.83 6.72
C ARG A 49 7.75 -9.75 6.58
N PRO A 50 7.21 -9.23 7.70
CA PRO A 50 6.32 -8.08 7.72
C PRO A 50 6.87 -6.87 6.96
N ALA A 51 6.13 -6.41 5.97
CA ALA A 51 6.49 -5.29 5.11
C ALA A 51 5.25 -4.54 4.65
N TYR A 52 5.47 -3.34 4.10
CA TYR A 52 4.50 -2.59 3.33
C TYR A 52 4.93 -2.54 1.86
N ALA A 53 4.08 -3.01 0.97
CA ALA A 53 4.31 -3.00 -0.46
C ALA A 53 3.60 -1.81 -1.14
N PHE A 54 4.21 -1.34 -2.22
CA PHE A 54 3.67 -0.29 -3.09
C PHE A 54 3.91 -0.67 -4.54
N PHE A 55 2.99 -0.30 -5.42
CA PHE A 55 3.29 -0.20 -6.84
C PHE A 55 3.42 1.27 -7.25
N ALA A 56 4.22 1.54 -8.27
CA ALA A 56 4.31 2.86 -8.88
C ALA A 56 3.92 2.77 -10.36
N SER A 57 3.31 3.84 -10.87
CA SER A 57 2.87 3.91 -12.27
C SER A 57 3.02 5.33 -12.79
N ALA A 58 3.43 5.47 -14.05
CA ALA A 58 3.38 6.76 -14.73
C ALA A 58 1.95 7.31 -14.76
N VAL A 59 1.79 8.61 -14.61
CA VAL A 59 0.50 9.29 -14.73
C VAL A 59 0.52 10.40 -15.78
N SER A 60 -0.55 10.46 -16.57
CA SER A 60 -0.80 11.57 -17.49
C SER A 60 -1.81 12.51 -16.86
N ARG A 61 -1.42 13.79 -16.72
CA ARG A 61 -2.27 14.87 -16.19
C ARG A 61 -2.46 15.94 -17.25
N HIS A 62 -3.69 16.07 -17.73
CA HIS A 62 -4.11 17.22 -18.53
C HIS A 62 -5.11 18.05 -17.72
N PRO A 63 -4.95 19.38 -17.64
CA PRO A 63 -5.91 20.24 -16.95
C PRO A 63 -7.34 20.00 -17.43
N GLY A 64 -8.26 19.77 -16.50
CA GLY A 64 -9.68 19.51 -16.79
C GLY A 64 -10.01 18.10 -17.28
N GLN A 65 -9.02 17.21 -17.45
CA GLN A 65 -9.25 15.81 -17.80
C GLN A 65 -9.04 14.88 -16.60
N PRO A 66 -9.68 13.70 -16.59
CA PRO A 66 -9.38 12.65 -15.63
C PRO A 66 -7.89 12.29 -15.62
N LEU A 67 -7.38 11.92 -14.45
CA LEU A 67 -6.02 11.41 -14.28
C LEU A 67 -5.94 10.03 -14.93
N GLN A 68 -5.01 9.81 -15.84
CA GLN A 68 -4.77 8.48 -16.41
C GLN A 68 -3.55 7.86 -15.74
N GLN A 69 -3.76 6.77 -15.01
CA GLN A 69 -2.70 5.95 -14.45
C GLN A 69 -2.37 4.84 -15.43
N GLN A 70 -1.11 4.78 -15.86
CA GLN A 70 -0.62 3.69 -16.70
C GLN A 70 -0.49 2.39 -15.89
N ILE A 71 -0.11 1.33 -16.58
CA ILE A 71 0.22 0.03 -15.97
C ILE A 71 1.38 0.22 -14.97
N PRO A 72 1.33 -0.42 -13.79
CA PRO A 72 2.47 -0.45 -12.90
C PRO A 72 3.71 -1.07 -13.56
N ASP A 73 4.76 -0.27 -13.67
CA ASP A 73 6.06 -0.67 -14.20
C ASP A 73 7.08 -0.91 -13.07
N ARG A 74 6.76 -0.53 -11.82
CA ARG A 74 7.62 -0.71 -10.65
C ARG A 74 6.84 -1.11 -9.42
N TRP A 75 7.52 -1.80 -8.51
CA TRP A 75 7.05 -1.97 -7.14
C TRP A 75 8.20 -1.96 -6.15
N LEU A 76 7.85 -1.70 -4.90
CA LEU A 76 8.78 -1.71 -3.79
C LEU A 76 8.13 -2.26 -2.53
N ALA A 77 8.97 -2.71 -1.61
CA ALA A 77 8.55 -3.14 -0.28
C ALA A 77 9.47 -2.53 0.78
N ILE A 78 8.87 -2.05 1.87
CA ILE A 78 9.56 -1.48 3.02
C ILE A 78 9.32 -2.38 4.23
N ASP A 79 10.40 -2.75 4.93
CA ASP A 79 10.34 -3.52 6.16
C ASP A 79 9.51 -2.80 7.22
N ALA A 80 8.50 -3.47 7.76
CA ALA A 80 7.55 -2.84 8.68
C ALA A 80 8.14 -2.55 10.07
N VAL A 81 9.33 -3.06 10.39
CA VAL A 81 10.00 -2.83 11.69
C VAL A 81 11.08 -1.76 11.55
N THR A 82 11.92 -1.90 10.53
CA THR A 82 13.13 -1.08 10.35
C THR A 82 12.92 0.11 9.44
N GLY A 83 11.89 0.08 8.58
CA GLY A 83 11.67 1.10 7.57
C GLY A 83 12.66 1.05 6.41
N HIS A 84 13.51 0.02 6.38
CA HIS A 84 14.46 -0.17 5.30
C HIS A 84 13.78 -0.72 4.05
N LEU A 85 14.30 -0.32 2.89
CA LEU A 85 13.90 -0.87 1.61
C LEU A 85 14.30 -2.36 1.52
N LEU A 86 13.33 -3.22 1.24
CA LEU A 86 13.53 -4.65 1.01
C LEU A 86 13.58 -4.97 -0.49
N VAL A 87 12.68 -4.34 -1.25
CA VAL A 87 12.54 -4.58 -2.69
C VAL A 87 12.39 -3.24 -3.39
N TYR A 88 13.08 -3.10 -4.51
CA TYR A 88 12.79 -2.09 -5.53
C TYR A 88 13.05 -2.74 -6.88
N ALA A 89 12.01 -2.91 -7.69
CA ALA A 89 12.13 -3.63 -8.94
C ALA A 89 11.20 -3.11 -10.02
N LEU A 90 11.66 -3.24 -11.27
CA LEU A 90 10.80 -3.15 -12.44
C LEU A 90 9.89 -4.39 -12.50
N THR A 91 8.61 -4.21 -12.80
CA THR A 91 7.64 -5.32 -12.90
C THR A 91 7.97 -6.28 -14.05
N THR A 92 8.73 -5.83 -15.05
CA THR A 92 9.24 -6.66 -16.15
C THR A 92 10.35 -7.62 -15.74
N VAL A 93 11.08 -7.31 -14.67
CA VAL A 93 12.18 -8.14 -14.15
C VAL A 93 11.71 -8.99 -12.98
N PHE A 94 10.93 -8.39 -12.07
CA PHE A 94 10.40 -9.06 -10.90
C PHE A 94 8.93 -8.67 -10.72
N PRO A 95 7.98 -9.43 -11.31
CA PRO A 95 6.57 -9.09 -11.27
C PRO A 95 6.01 -9.27 -9.86
N PHE A 96 5.18 -8.33 -9.41
CA PHE A 96 4.44 -8.50 -8.16
C PHE A 96 3.14 -9.29 -8.35
N GLY A 97 2.70 -9.63 -9.55
CA GLY A 97 1.55 -10.52 -9.75
C GLY A 97 1.69 -11.29 -11.03
N ASP A 98 0.82 -12.26 -11.23
CA ASP A 98 0.71 -12.91 -12.54
C ASP A 98 0.51 -11.84 -13.62
N THR A 99 1.07 -12.09 -14.79
CA THR A 99 1.13 -11.21 -15.98
C THR A 99 -0.25 -10.98 -16.61
N SER A 100 -1.23 -10.68 -15.77
CA SER A 100 -2.49 -10.06 -16.11
C SER A 100 -2.18 -8.88 -17.01
N THR A 101 -2.89 -8.77 -18.13
CA THR A 101 -2.88 -7.55 -18.94
C THR A 101 -3.52 -6.45 -18.10
N TRP A 102 -2.70 -5.70 -17.38
CA TRP A 102 -3.13 -4.50 -16.69
C TRP A 102 -3.63 -3.51 -17.74
N ASN A 103 -4.72 -2.81 -17.42
CA ASN A 103 -5.23 -1.74 -18.27
C ASN A 103 -4.86 -0.40 -17.65
N THR A 104 -4.69 0.61 -18.50
CA THR A 104 -4.66 2.01 -18.07
C THR A 104 -5.95 2.32 -17.32
N VAL A 105 -5.82 2.89 -16.12
CA VAL A 105 -6.94 3.22 -15.23
C VAL A 105 -7.24 4.70 -15.34
N THR A 106 -8.51 5.01 -15.56
CA THR A 106 -8.99 6.40 -15.58
C THR A 106 -9.51 6.75 -14.19
N ILE A 107 -8.79 7.61 -13.49
CA ILE A 107 -9.17 8.13 -12.19
C ILE A 107 -9.92 9.43 -12.43
N ALA A 108 -11.25 9.37 -12.27
CA ALA A 108 -12.10 10.55 -12.41
C ALA A 108 -11.65 11.65 -11.44
N PRO A 109 -11.69 12.94 -11.85
CA PRO A 109 -11.46 14.03 -10.93
C PRO A 109 -12.56 13.96 -9.86
N SER A 110 -12.17 13.77 -8.60
CA SER A 110 -13.14 13.86 -7.52
C SER A 110 -13.59 15.32 -7.39
N PRO A 111 -14.89 15.64 -7.56
CA PRO A 111 -15.40 17.00 -7.41
C PRO A 111 -15.27 17.51 -5.96
N LEU A 112 -15.00 16.62 -5.00
CA LEU A 112 -14.93 16.91 -3.58
C LEU A 112 -13.56 16.47 -3.04
N GLN A 113 -12.54 17.32 -3.23
CA GLN A 113 -11.16 17.08 -2.74
C GLN A 113 -11.13 16.73 -1.24
N ASN A 114 -12.01 17.34 -0.44
CA ASN A 114 -12.12 17.09 0.99
C ASN A 114 -12.68 15.69 1.33
N GLU A 115 -13.53 15.11 0.48
CA GLU A 115 -14.06 13.75 0.68
C GLU A 115 -13.02 12.71 0.34
N ALA A 116 -12.34 12.88 -0.80
CA ALA A 116 -11.24 12.00 -1.18
C ALA A 116 -10.12 12.00 -0.13
N TYR A 117 -9.80 13.19 0.41
CA TYR A 117 -8.83 13.31 1.50
C TYR A 117 -9.29 12.59 2.78
N ARG A 118 -10.53 12.82 3.23
CA ARG A 118 -11.09 12.15 4.41
C ARG A 118 -11.11 10.64 4.26
N LEU A 119 -11.50 10.13 3.09
CA LEU A 119 -11.52 8.70 2.81
C LEU A 119 -10.10 8.12 2.82
N SER A 120 -9.11 8.83 2.26
CA SER A 120 -7.70 8.43 2.32
C SER A 120 -7.20 8.33 3.76
N GLU A 121 -7.51 9.32 4.59
CA GLU A 121 -7.12 9.34 6.01
C GLU A 121 -7.78 8.21 6.79
N GLN A 122 -9.09 7.98 6.59
CA GLN A 122 -9.81 6.85 7.18
C GLN A 122 -9.22 5.51 6.76
N THR A 123 -8.83 5.38 5.49
CA THR A 123 -8.21 4.16 4.96
C THR A 123 -6.86 3.91 5.63
N LEU A 124 -6.00 4.93 5.75
CA LEU A 124 -4.70 4.79 6.41
C LEU A 124 -4.83 4.52 7.91
N ASP A 125 -5.78 5.17 8.59
CA ASP A 125 -6.03 4.93 10.02
C ASP A 125 -6.54 3.50 10.26
N GLN A 126 -7.43 2.99 9.40
CA GLN A 126 -7.88 1.61 9.49
C GLN A 126 -6.77 0.61 9.13
N MET A 127 -5.95 0.95 8.13
CA MET A 127 -4.78 0.16 7.76
C MET A 127 -3.81 0.03 8.93
N ASP A 128 -3.48 1.12 9.62
CA ASP A 128 -2.60 1.12 10.79
C ASP A 128 -3.08 0.19 11.90
N ARG A 129 -4.39 0.20 12.17
CA ARG A 129 -5.00 -0.66 13.19
C ARG A 129 -4.85 -2.13 12.83
N LEU A 130 -5.18 -2.49 11.59
CA LEU A 130 -5.20 -3.89 11.15
C LEU A 130 -3.81 -4.45 10.84
N SER A 131 -2.84 -3.61 10.50
CA SER A 131 -1.50 -4.04 10.08
C SER A 131 -0.81 -4.87 11.16
N SER A 132 -0.92 -4.49 12.44
CA SER A 132 -0.30 -5.25 13.54
C SER A 132 -0.87 -6.66 13.65
N ASP A 133 -2.20 -6.77 13.57
CA ASP A 133 -2.87 -8.07 13.70
C ASP A 133 -2.57 -8.96 12.50
N PHE A 134 -2.58 -8.39 11.30
CA PHE A 134 -2.13 -9.09 10.10
C PHE A 134 -0.68 -9.59 10.24
N PHE A 135 0.26 -8.73 10.65
CA PHE A 135 1.68 -9.10 10.79
C PHE A 135 1.96 -10.16 11.86
N GLU A 136 1.09 -10.23 12.86
CA GLU A 136 1.17 -11.22 13.96
C GLU A 136 0.33 -12.47 13.66
N GLY A 137 -0.35 -12.54 12.52
CA GLY A 137 -1.23 -13.65 12.15
C GLY A 137 -2.49 -13.75 13.03
N ARG A 138 -2.85 -12.66 13.73
CA ARG A 138 -4.09 -12.59 14.51
C ARG A 138 -5.29 -12.36 13.60
N MET A 139 -6.42 -12.94 13.96
CA MET A 139 -7.70 -12.61 13.34
C MET A 139 -8.34 -11.46 14.09
N THR A 140 -8.76 -10.43 13.36
CA THR A 140 -9.61 -9.36 13.88
C THR A 140 -11.08 -9.62 13.59
N GLU A 141 -11.94 -8.80 14.19
CA GLU A 141 -13.38 -8.89 13.97
C GLU A 141 -13.70 -8.80 12.48
N MET A 142 -14.57 -9.70 12.02
CA MET A 142 -14.99 -9.76 10.61
C MET A 142 -15.52 -8.41 10.12
N GLN A 143 -16.16 -7.63 10.99
CA GLN A 143 -16.66 -6.30 10.66
C GLN A 143 -15.53 -5.33 10.30
N GLU A 144 -14.42 -5.34 11.05
CA GLU A 144 -13.29 -4.45 10.78
C GLU A 144 -12.57 -4.80 9.48
N ARG A 145 -12.44 -6.09 9.18
CA ARG A 145 -11.83 -6.58 7.93
C ARG A 145 -12.69 -6.27 6.71
N ARG A 146 -14.01 -6.47 6.82
CA ARG A 146 -14.97 -6.04 5.78
C ARG A 146 -14.94 -4.54 5.55
N TRP A 147 -14.91 -3.76 6.62
CA TRP A 147 -14.84 -2.31 6.52
C TRP A 147 -13.54 -1.85 5.81
N MET A 148 -12.40 -2.47 6.12
CA MET A 148 -11.15 -2.20 5.40
C MET A 148 -11.26 -2.53 3.90
N LEU A 149 -11.89 -3.66 3.55
CA LEU A 149 -12.11 -4.03 2.16
C LEU A 149 -13.01 -3.02 1.44
N GLU A 150 -14.07 -2.55 2.08
CA GLU A 150 -14.96 -1.50 1.55
C GLU A 150 -14.22 -0.17 1.35
N LEU A 151 -13.37 0.22 2.30
CA LEU A 151 -12.52 1.41 2.18
C LEU A 151 -11.58 1.30 0.97
N LEU A 152 -10.90 0.15 0.80
CA LEU A 152 -10.03 -0.09 -0.34
C LEU A 152 -10.79 -0.07 -1.67
N GLN A 153 -11.98 -0.67 -1.74
CA GLN A 153 -12.81 -0.65 -2.94
C GLN A 153 -13.27 0.76 -3.32
N THR A 154 -13.64 1.55 -2.32
CA THR A 154 -14.12 2.92 -2.51
C THR A 154 -12.98 3.85 -2.93
N LEU A 155 -11.84 3.78 -2.25
CA LEU A 155 -10.72 4.71 -2.45
C LEU A 155 -9.93 4.42 -3.72
N SER A 156 -9.72 3.14 -4.05
CA SER A 156 -8.83 2.74 -5.13
C SER A 156 -9.40 3.03 -6.52
N ALA A 157 -10.66 3.46 -6.63
CA ALA A 157 -11.51 3.15 -7.78
C ALA A 157 -11.53 1.63 -8.03
N HIS A 158 -12.70 1.05 -8.30
CA HIS A 158 -12.83 -0.41 -8.50
C HIS A 158 -11.79 -1.00 -9.50
N GLN A 159 -11.28 -0.17 -10.42
CA GLN A 159 -10.30 -0.53 -11.44
C GLN A 159 -8.87 -0.79 -10.90
N LEU A 160 -8.45 -0.23 -9.76
CA LEU A 160 -7.11 -0.52 -9.18
C LEU A 160 -7.12 -1.73 -8.24
N LEU A 161 -8.29 -2.20 -7.81
CA LEU A 161 -8.40 -3.31 -6.87
C LEU A 161 -7.64 -4.58 -7.33
N PRO A 162 -7.66 -4.97 -8.63
CA PRO A 162 -6.86 -6.08 -9.11
C PRO A 162 -5.35 -5.89 -8.91
N GLN A 163 -4.83 -4.66 -9.10
CA GLN A 163 -3.41 -4.35 -8.90
C GLN A 163 -3.04 -4.44 -7.42
N TYR A 164 -3.90 -3.95 -6.53
CA TYR A 164 -3.72 -4.08 -5.08
C TYR A 164 -3.74 -5.55 -4.61
N ARG A 165 -4.67 -6.36 -5.12
CA ARG A 165 -4.73 -7.81 -4.82
C ARG A 165 -3.49 -8.55 -5.27
N ALA A 166 -2.99 -8.24 -6.47
CA ALA A 166 -1.74 -8.79 -6.95
C ALA A 166 -0.55 -8.35 -6.08
N LEU A 167 -0.53 -7.09 -5.62
CA LEU A 167 0.55 -6.56 -4.80
C LEU A 167 0.65 -7.26 -3.42
N ALA A 168 -0.49 -7.48 -2.75
CA ALA A 168 -0.55 -8.04 -1.40
C ALA A 168 -1.63 -9.14 -1.27
N PRO A 169 -1.49 -10.28 -1.97
CA PRO A 169 -2.51 -11.33 -2.02
C PRO A 169 -2.78 -11.95 -0.65
N ASP A 170 -1.76 -12.01 0.19
CA ASP A 170 -1.83 -12.49 1.57
C ASP A 170 -2.67 -11.60 2.48
N PHE A 171 -2.55 -10.27 2.33
CA PHE A 171 -3.40 -9.34 3.06
C PHE A 171 -4.85 -9.43 2.63
N PHE A 172 -5.13 -9.53 1.32
CA PHE A 172 -6.49 -9.70 0.83
C PHE A 172 -7.10 -11.04 1.28
N GLN A 173 -6.33 -12.14 1.20
CA GLN A 173 -6.76 -13.43 1.75
C GLN A 173 -7.11 -13.31 3.24
N TRP A 174 -6.29 -12.61 4.02
CA TRP A 174 -6.55 -12.36 5.43
C TRP A 174 -7.79 -11.50 5.66
N LEU A 175 -8.06 -10.48 4.84
CA LEU A 175 -9.27 -9.68 4.93
C LEU A 175 -10.55 -10.47 4.62
N GLU A 176 -10.44 -11.50 3.78
CA GLU A 176 -11.58 -12.26 3.25
C GLU A 176 -11.91 -13.55 4.02
N SER A 177 -10.99 -14.02 4.87
CA SER A 177 -11.15 -15.24 5.67
C SER A 177 -12.22 -15.15 6.75
#